data_AF-A0A538RPT7-F1
#
_entry.id   AF-A0A538RPT7-F1
#
_cell.length_a   1.000
_cell.length_b   1.000
_cell.length_c   1.000
_cell.angle_alpha   90.00
_cell.angle_beta   90.00
_cell.angle_gamma   90.00
#
_symmetry.space_group_name_H-M   'P 1'
#
loop_
_entity.id
_entity.type
_entity.pdbx_description
1 polymer ?
#
loop_
_entity_poly.entity_id
_entity_poly.type
_entity_poly.pdbx_seq_one_letter_code
_entity_poly.pdbx_strand_id
1 'polypeptide(L)'
;MVGLFSAPQPKPVFTEAELILLAEPLAAAFHEATPRERVFFAIQNPDAPYEMDRTTGSLFFRDDYLHVVLTDHYTLLQADPGGGEKRDPRDTKGMKLWVVGPAPAASVPDEKEPRWNAFEKVHISLKPVEVLTTQRVPQAATGSSRPQVALPAAGQPALKADDAATNATESVNDLRLQIRELTNANLDLRSQLNEQSSTIEKLKAEFEGLRDEKTLGTSKPSSAPKASRKQATP
;
A
#
# COMPACT_ATOMS: atom_id res chain seq x y z
N MET A 1 3.25 -15.68 20.97
CA MET A 1 3.08 -14.21 21.05
C MET A 1 3.47 -13.65 19.69
N VAL A 2 2.51 -13.48 18.79
CA VAL A 2 2.73 -12.93 17.44
C VAL A 2 1.88 -11.66 17.40
N GLY A 3 2.53 -10.49 17.42
CA GLY A 3 1.82 -9.24 17.18
C GLY A 3 1.10 -9.31 15.85
N LEU A 4 -0.15 -8.87 15.78
CA LEU A 4 -0.83 -8.70 14.49
C LEU A 4 -0.07 -7.63 13.71
N PHE A 5 0.89 -8.07 12.90
CA PHE A 5 1.43 -7.27 11.82
C PHE A 5 0.32 -7.15 10.78
N SER A 6 -0.56 -6.16 10.95
CA SER A 6 -1.46 -5.75 9.87
C SER A 6 -0.60 -5.46 8.65
N ALA A 7 -0.92 -6.09 7.53
CA ALA A 7 -0.21 -5.82 6.28
C ALA A 7 -0.25 -4.32 6.00
N PRO A 8 0.88 -3.68 5.65
CA PRO A 8 0.92 -2.25 5.42
C PRO A 8 -0.06 -1.90 4.29
N GLN A 9 -0.97 -0.96 4.58
CA GLN A 9 -1.93 -0.49 3.58
C GLN A 9 -1.20 0.31 2.50
N PRO A 10 -1.43 0.04 1.21
CA PRO A 10 -0.85 0.82 0.13
C PRO A 10 -1.27 2.29 0.27
N LYS A 11 -0.28 3.20 0.22
CA LYS A 11 -0.54 4.63 0.14
C LYS A 11 -0.34 5.10 -1.30
N PRO A 12 -1.27 5.87 -1.89
CA PRO A 12 -1.06 6.47 -3.20
C PRO A 12 0.13 7.44 -3.13
N VAL A 13 1.02 7.35 -4.11
CA VAL A 13 2.20 8.24 -4.21
C VAL A 13 1.79 9.64 -4.68
N PHE A 14 0.77 9.70 -5.52
CA PHE A 14 0.20 10.92 -6.05
C PHE A 14 -1.32 10.84 -5.98
N THR A 15 -1.95 11.94 -5.62
CA THR A 15 -3.37 12.15 -5.83
C THR A 15 -3.66 12.44 -7.30
N GLU A 16 -4.91 12.28 -7.72
CA GLU A 16 -5.32 12.59 -9.10
C GLU A 16 -5.09 14.06 -9.44
N ALA A 17 -5.33 14.97 -8.51
CA ALA A 17 -5.09 16.41 -8.68
C ALA A 17 -3.59 16.72 -8.87
N GLU A 18 -2.72 16.09 -8.09
CA GLU A 18 -1.26 16.25 -8.25
C GLU A 18 -0.78 15.71 -9.59
N LEU A 19 -1.30 14.57 -10.05
CA LEU A 19 -0.96 14.01 -11.36
C LEU A 19 -1.33 14.96 -12.49
N ILE A 20 -2.51 15.60 -12.43
CA ILE A 20 -2.94 16.59 -13.43
C ILE A 20 -1.99 17.80 -13.43
N LEU A 21 -1.58 18.28 -12.26
CA LEU A 21 -0.66 19.41 -12.14
C LEU A 21 0.76 19.09 -12.61
N LEU A 22 1.21 17.85 -12.43
CA LEU A 22 2.54 17.41 -12.83
C LEU A 22 2.66 17.04 -14.31
N ALA A 23 1.56 16.64 -14.95
CA ALA A 23 1.59 16.07 -16.30
C ALA A 23 2.28 16.99 -17.31
N GLU A 24 1.86 18.26 -17.38
CA GLU A 24 2.42 19.22 -18.34
C GLU A 24 3.87 19.62 -18.01
N PRO A 25 4.24 20.00 -16.77
CA PRO A 25 5.63 20.28 -16.41
C PRO A 25 6.58 19.10 -16.65
N LEU A 26 6.15 17.87 -16.34
CA LEU A 26 6.97 16.69 -16.58
C LEU A 26 7.13 16.41 -18.08
N ALA A 27 6.08 16.57 -18.87
CA ALA A 27 6.16 16.41 -20.32
C ALA A 27 7.13 17.45 -20.93
N ALA A 28 7.04 18.71 -20.50
CA ALA A 28 7.97 19.76 -20.93
C ALA A 28 9.41 19.43 -20.52
N ALA A 29 9.64 19.02 -19.28
CA ALA A 29 10.96 18.63 -18.80
C ALA A 29 11.54 17.44 -19.59
N PHE A 30 10.72 16.48 -19.99
CA PHE A 30 11.16 15.36 -20.82
C PHE A 30 11.42 15.73 -22.29
N HIS A 31 10.80 16.80 -22.80
CA HIS A 31 11.14 17.33 -24.11
C HIS A 31 12.51 18.01 -24.12
N GLU A 32 12.93 18.59 -22.99
CA GLU A 32 14.24 19.22 -22.83
C GLU A 32 15.33 18.24 -22.38
N ALA A 33 14.96 17.19 -21.64
CA ALA A 33 15.90 16.22 -21.11
C ALA A 33 16.46 15.30 -22.19
N THR A 34 17.77 15.05 -22.12
CA THR A 34 18.44 14.04 -22.92
C THR A 34 18.27 12.63 -22.32
N PRO A 35 18.51 11.55 -23.07
CA PRO A 35 18.38 10.17 -22.57
C PRO A 35 19.31 9.78 -21.41
N ARG A 36 20.24 10.66 -21.04
CA ARG A 36 21.16 10.46 -19.89
C ARG A 36 20.79 11.30 -18.69
N GLU A 37 19.83 12.20 -18.85
CA GLU A 37 19.40 13.12 -17.83
C GLU A 37 18.21 12.57 -17.06
N ARG A 38 18.02 13.13 -15.88
CA ARG A 38 16.99 12.75 -14.95
C ARG A 38 16.14 13.98 -14.66
N VAL A 39 14.83 13.81 -14.72
CA VAL A 39 13.87 14.83 -14.36
C VAL A 39 13.56 14.65 -12.88
N PHE A 40 13.87 15.66 -12.07
CA PHE A 40 13.55 15.65 -10.65
C PHE A 40 12.21 16.33 -10.41
N PHE A 41 11.41 15.77 -9.51
CA PHE A 41 10.16 16.39 -9.08
C PHE A 41 10.15 16.58 -7.57
N ALA A 42 9.49 17.65 -7.15
CA ALA A 42 9.23 17.97 -5.76
C ALA A 42 7.84 18.61 -5.68
N ILE A 43 6.92 17.90 -5.04
CA ILE A 43 5.56 18.36 -4.80
C ILE A 43 5.49 18.74 -3.33
N GLN A 44 5.06 19.97 -3.06
CA GLN A 44 4.73 20.38 -1.69
C GLN A 44 3.26 20.11 -1.47
N ASN A 45 2.91 19.52 -0.33
CA ASN A 45 1.53 19.51 0.10
C ASN A 45 1.14 20.93 0.56
N PRO A 46 0.15 21.58 -0.07
CA PRO A 46 -0.29 22.92 0.30
C PRO A 46 -0.90 22.99 1.71
N ASP A 47 -1.38 21.86 2.25
CA ASP A 47 -2.16 21.82 3.50
C ASP A 47 -1.30 21.61 4.76
N ALA A 48 0.02 21.55 4.63
CA ALA A 48 0.92 21.16 5.72
C ALA A 48 2.11 22.10 5.93
N PRO A 49 2.75 22.07 7.12
CA PRO A 49 3.87 22.95 7.44
C PRO A 49 5.08 22.73 6.51
N TYR A 50 5.69 23.84 6.11
CA TYR A 50 6.75 23.97 5.08
C TYR A 50 7.93 22.97 5.16
N GLU A 51 8.27 22.48 6.35
CA GLU A 51 9.49 21.70 6.55
C GLU A 51 9.35 20.18 6.38
N MET A 52 8.14 19.63 6.31
CA MET A 52 7.95 18.16 6.40
C MET A 52 7.04 17.52 5.36
N ASP A 53 6.48 18.28 4.42
CA ASP A 53 5.40 17.77 3.59
C ASP A 53 5.71 17.85 2.09
N ARG A 54 6.78 17.15 1.68
CA ARG A 54 7.13 17.03 0.26
C ARG A 54 7.18 15.59 -0.22
N THR A 55 6.60 15.33 -1.38
CA THR A 55 6.88 14.13 -2.16
C THR A 55 7.93 14.47 -3.19
N THR A 56 9.07 13.77 -3.13
CA THR A 56 10.20 14.02 -4.01
C THR A 56 10.71 12.75 -4.65
N GLY A 57 11.22 12.88 -5.86
CA GLY A 57 11.77 11.76 -6.59
C GLY A 57 12.38 12.17 -7.91
N SER A 58 12.66 11.18 -8.73
CA SER A 58 13.17 11.40 -10.08
C SER A 58 12.55 10.43 -11.07
N LEU A 59 12.42 10.88 -12.31
CA LEU A 59 12.05 10.06 -13.45
C LEU A 59 13.13 10.15 -14.51
N PHE A 60 13.40 9.05 -15.20
CA PHE A 60 14.32 9.05 -16.33
C PHE A 60 14.01 7.91 -17.29
N PHE A 61 14.37 8.11 -18.55
CA PHE A 61 14.33 7.07 -19.56
C PHE A 61 15.66 6.34 -19.61
N ARG A 62 15.60 5.01 -19.74
CA ARG A 62 16.74 4.20 -20.13
C ARG A 62 16.25 3.07 -21.01
N ASP A 63 16.86 2.96 -22.18
CA ASP A 63 16.38 2.07 -23.24
C ASP A 63 14.88 2.32 -23.51
N ASP A 64 14.05 1.29 -23.38
CA ASP A 64 12.60 1.35 -23.64
C ASP A 64 11.77 1.55 -22.36
N TYR A 65 12.42 1.85 -21.22
CA TYR A 65 11.80 1.90 -19.91
C TYR A 65 11.81 3.30 -19.32
N LEU A 66 10.67 3.69 -18.75
CA LEU A 66 10.57 4.82 -17.84
C LEU A 66 10.82 4.30 -16.43
N HIS A 67 11.87 4.78 -15.79
CA HIS A 67 12.17 4.50 -14.40
C HIS A 67 11.65 5.63 -13.53
N VAL A 68 10.99 5.26 -12.44
CA VAL A 68 10.50 6.19 -11.43
C VAL A 68 11.14 5.81 -10.10
N VAL A 69 11.80 6.77 -9.46
CA VAL A 69 12.40 6.62 -8.13
C VAL A 69 11.66 7.55 -7.19
N LEU A 70 11.19 7.01 -6.07
CA LEU A 70 10.65 7.79 -4.97
C LEU A 70 11.73 7.96 -3.90
N THR A 71 12.08 9.20 -3.59
CA THR A 71 13.09 9.53 -2.58
C THR A 71 12.42 9.85 -1.25
N ASP A 72 11.35 10.67 -1.27
CA ASP A 72 10.63 11.06 -0.07
C ASP A 72 9.12 11.17 -0.33
N HIS A 73 8.32 11.00 0.71
CA HIS A 73 6.87 11.07 0.63
C HIS A 73 6.28 11.65 1.91
N TYR A 74 5.46 12.68 1.77
CA TYR A 74 4.95 13.49 2.89
C TYR A 74 4.17 12.67 3.93
N THR A 75 3.46 11.61 3.51
CA THR A 75 2.70 10.75 4.45
C THR A 75 3.56 9.79 5.28
N LEU A 76 4.87 9.78 5.10
CA LEU A 76 5.82 8.88 5.76
C LEU A 76 6.71 9.67 6.71
N LEU A 77 6.10 10.20 7.78
CA LEU A 77 6.78 11.04 8.77
C LEU A 77 7.51 10.24 9.87
N GLN A 78 7.20 8.95 10.01
CA GLN A 78 7.72 8.05 11.05
C GLN A 78 8.43 6.83 10.45
N ALA A 79 9.50 6.38 11.09
CA ALA A 79 10.32 5.25 10.63
C ALA A 79 9.56 3.90 10.70
N ASP A 80 8.58 3.79 11.60
CA ASP A 80 7.76 2.60 11.83
C ASP A 80 6.35 3.04 12.27
N PRO A 81 5.25 2.40 11.81
CA PRO A 81 3.89 2.61 12.35
C PRO A 81 3.75 2.46 13.87
N GLY A 82 4.72 1.88 14.59
CA GLY A 82 4.76 1.82 16.06
C GLY A 82 5.76 2.76 16.74
N GLY A 83 6.57 3.51 15.99
CA GLY A 83 7.72 4.28 16.50
C GLY A 83 7.47 5.79 16.60
N GLY A 84 7.81 6.40 17.73
CA GLY A 84 7.77 7.86 17.92
C GLY A 84 8.94 8.63 17.31
N GLU A 85 9.88 7.93 16.66
CA GLU A 85 11.07 8.55 16.06
C GLU A 85 10.75 9.11 14.67
N LYS A 86 11.26 10.32 14.42
CA LYS A 86 11.20 10.94 13.09
C LYS A 86 11.93 10.04 12.09
N ARG A 87 11.29 9.78 10.96
CA ARG A 87 11.90 8.99 9.88
C ARG A 87 13.13 9.71 9.33
N ASP A 88 14.25 9.01 9.19
CA ASP A 88 15.32 9.44 8.29
C ASP A 88 14.79 9.27 6.85
N PRO A 89 14.77 10.32 6.01
CA PRO A 89 14.37 10.20 4.61
C PRO A 89 15.14 9.12 3.82
N ARG A 90 16.34 8.73 4.30
CA ARG A 90 17.17 7.66 3.74
C ARG A 90 16.71 6.27 4.18
N ASP A 91 15.88 6.16 5.21
CA ASP A 91 15.29 4.92 5.65
C ASP A 91 14.06 4.57 4.81
N THR A 92 14.31 3.73 3.82
CA THR A 92 13.33 3.18 2.87
C THR A 92 13.11 1.69 3.10
N LYS A 93 13.52 1.16 4.26
CA LYS A 93 13.51 -0.28 4.52
C LYS A 93 12.07 -0.83 4.43
N GLY A 94 11.89 -1.83 3.56
CA GLY A 94 10.61 -2.50 3.36
C GLY A 94 9.60 -1.76 2.48
N MET A 95 9.93 -0.55 1.99
CA MET A 95 9.07 0.17 1.06
C MET A 95 9.19 -0.38 -0.36
N LYS A 96 8.06 -0.46 -1.06
CA LYS A 96 7.97 -0.88 -2.46
C LYS A 96 6.95 -0.01 -3.19
N LEU A 97 7.22 0.27 -4.46
CA LEU A 97 6.27 0.92 -5.35
C LEU A 97 5.48 -0.12 -6.12
N TRP A 98 4.24 0.24 -6.42
CA TRP A 98 3.31 -0.59 -7.19
C TRP A 98 2.58 0.31 -8.18
N VAL A 99 2.26 -0.22 -9.35
CA VAL A 99 1.41 0.48 -10.33
C VAL A 99 -0.04 0.14 -10.01
N VAL A 100 -0.85 1.17 -9.78
CA VAL A 100 -2.31 1.03 -9.65
C VAL A 100 -2.91 1.34 -11.02
N GLY A 101 -3.33 0.31 -11.74
CA GLY A 101 -3.91 0.47 -13.08
C GLY A 101 -3.85 -0.82 -13.88
N PRO A 102 -4.45 -0.84 -15.08
CA PRO A 102 -4.50 -2.05 -15.91
C PRO A 102 -3.11 -2.42 -16.49
N ALA A 103 -2.14 -1.50 -16.46
CA ALA A 103 -0.78 -1.76 -16.92
C ALA A 103 0.10 -2.24 -15.74
N PRO A 104 0.78 -3.40 -15.86
CA PRO A 104 1.66 -3.89 -14.82
C PRO A 104 2.99 -3.12 -14.78
N ALA A 105 3.68 -3.20 -13.63
CA ALA A 105 5.08 -2.82 -13.55
C ALA A 105 5.90 -3.64 -14.56
N ALA A 106 6.86 -2.99 -15.22
CA ALA A 106 7.72 -3.67 -16.18
C ALA A 106 8.81 -4.46 -15.44
N SER A 107 8.96 -5.73 -15.81
CA SER A 107 10.15 -6.51 -15.47
C SER A 107 11.27 -6.12 -16.43
N VAL A 108 12.33 -5.51 -15.91
CA VAL A 108 13.48 -5.06 -16.70
C VAL A 108 14.55 -6.16 -16.66
N PRO A 109 15.08 -6.62 -17.81
CA PRO A 109 16.20 -7.55 -17.83
C PRO A 109 17.43 -6.93 -17.16
N ASP A 110 18.21 -7.74 -16.41
CA ASP A 110 19.40 -7.30 -15.65
C ASP A 110 20.39 -6.46 -16.49
N GLU A 111 20.52 -6.74 -17.79
CA GLU A 111 21.39 -6.01 -18.71
C GLU A 111 20.95 -4.55 -18.97
N LYS A 112 19.63 -4.32 -18.93
CA LYS A 112 19.00 -3.01 -19.16
C LYS A 112 18.69 -2.28 -17.86
N GLU A 113 18.81 -2.96 -16.72
CA GLU A 113 18.55 -2.37 -15.42
C GLU A 113 19.56 -1.25 -15.13
N PRO A 114 19.10 -0.07 -14.69
CA PRO A 114 20.01 0.98 -14.28
C PRO A 114 20.77 0.55 -13.02
N ARG A 115 22.02 1.01 -12.91
CA ARG A 115 22.80 0.83 -11.69
C ARG A 115 22.22 1.73 -10.60
N TRP A 116 21.36 1.16 -9.77
CA TRP A 116 20.75 1.86 -8.64
C TRP A 116 21.82 2.29 -7.64
N ASN A 117 21.71 3.53 -7.17
CA ASN A 117 22.52 3.99 -6.05
C ASN A 117 21.95 3.46 -4.70
N ALA A 118 22.70 3.60 -3.62
CA ALA A 118 22.32 3.08 -2.29
C ALA A 118 21.02 3.67 -1.71
N PHE A 119 20.54 4.79 -2.25
CA PHE A 119 19.32 5.51 -1.83
C PHE A 119 18.15 5.30 -2.80
N GLU A 120 18.38 4.75 -3.99
CA GLU A 120 17.37 4.42 -5.01
C GLU A 120 16.73 3.06 -4.75
N LYS A 121 16.38 2.77 -3.50
CA LYS A 121 15.80 1.47 -3.12
C LYS A 121 14.32 1.35 -3.48
N VAL A 122 13.64 2.49 -3.61
CA VAL A 122 12.19 2.57 -3.85
C VAL A 122 12.00 3.07 -5.27
N HIS A 123 11.99 2.13 -6.21
CA HIS A 123 11.86 2.42 -7.63
C HIS A 123 10.88 1.46 -8.31
N ILE A 124 10.41 1.87 -9.47
CA ILE A 124 9.60 1.05 -10.36
C ILE A 124 9.95 1.39 -11.80
N SER A 125 9.83 0.38 -12.65
CA SER A 125 10.04 0.52 -14.08
C SER A 125 8.73 0.34 -14.80
N LEU A 126 8.50 1.13 -15.83
CA LEU A 126 7.31 1.11 -16.67
C LEU A 126 7.73 1.02 -18.13
N LYS A 127 6.94 0.33 -18.95
CA LYS A 127 7.06 0.41 -20.40
C LYS A 127 6.02 1.40 -20.92
N PRO A 128 6.43 2.59 -21.40
CA PRO A 128 5.49 3.62 -21.80
C PRO A 128 4.50 3.14 -22.87
N VAL A 129 4.98 2.36 -23.84
CA VAL A 129 4.13 1.83 -24.92
C VAL A 129 3.01 0.95 -24.34
N GLU A 130 3.35 0.01 -23.45
CA GLU A 130 2.36 -0.88 -22.82
C GLU A 130 1.37 -0.09 -21.95
N VAL A 131 1.85 0.88 -21.18
CA VAL A 131 1.00 1.76 -20.35
C VAL A 131 0.04 2.56 -21.23
N LEU A 132 0.54 3.23 -22.27
CA LEU A 132 -0.27 4.05 -23.17
C LEU A 132 -1.25 3.22 -24.00
N THR A 133 -0.88 2.02 -24.44
CA THR A 133 -1.80 1.13 -25.15
C THR A 133 -2.93 0.65 -24.25
N THR A 134 -2.61 0.25 -23.01
CA THR A 134 -3.62 -0.20 -22.06
C THR A 134 -4.54 0.94 -21.61
N GLN A 135 -4.04 2.18 -21.58
CA GLN A 135 -4.83 3.38 -21.30
C GLN A 135 -5.75 3.79 -22.45
N ARG A 136 -5.45 3.39 -23.70
CA ARG A 136 -6.34 3.56 -24.86
C ARG A 136 -7.45 2.51 -24.92
N VAL A 137 -7.28 1.36 -24.29
CA VAL A 137 -8.24 0.23 -24.31
C VAL A 137 -9.47 0.38 -23.38
N PRO A 138 -9.60 1.28 -22.38
CA PRO A 138 -10.84 1.41 -21.60
C PRO A 138 -11.87 2.38 -22.22
N GLN A 139 -11.81 2.68 -23.52
CA GLN A 139 -12.82 3.54 -24.16
C GLN A 139 -13.17 3.16 -25.61
N ALA A 140 -12.96 1.90 -25.99
CA ALA A 140 -13.34 1.38 -27.31
C ALA A 140 -14.22 0.11 -27.26
N ALA A 141 -14.74 -0.27 -26.09
CA ALA A 141 -15.71 -1.37 -25.94
C ALA A 141 -17.12 -0.89 -25.56
N THR A 142 -17.41 0.41 -25.70
CA THR A 142 -18.78 0.94 -25.68
C THR A 142 -19.03 1.76 -26.94
N GLY A 143 -19.52 1.06 -27.97
CA GLY A 143 -20.24 1.69 -29.07
C GLY A 143 -19.51 1.68 -30.41
N SER A 144 -19.83 0.70 -31.26
CA SER A 144 -20.59 0.98 -32.49
C SER A 144 -20.61 -0.24 -33.39
N SER A 145 -21.75 -0.91 -33.43
CA SER A 145 -22.33 -1.32 -34.71
C SER A 145 -23.56 -0.44 -34.90
N ARG A 146 -23.33 0.80 -35.35
CA ARG A 146 -24.35 1.64 -35.98
C ARG A 146 -24.76 0.92 -37.27
N PRO A 147 -26.00 0.42 -37.43
CA PRO A 147 -26.44 -0.04 -38.72
C PRO A 147 -26.68 1.19 -39.60
N GLN A 148 -25.99 1.24 -40.74
CA GLN A 148 -26.30 2.14 -41.82
C GLN A 148 -27.79 2.01 -42.15
N VAL A 149 -28.48 3.14 -42.26
CA VAL A 149 -29.85 3.21 -42.81
C VAL A 149 -29.74 2.88 -44.30
N ALA A 150 -30.09 1.65 -44.65
CA ALA A 150 -30.52 1.27 -45.98
C ALA A 150 -31.99 0.86 -45.91
N LEU A 151 -32.79 1.35 -46.86
CA LEU A 151 -34.23 1.15 -47.00
C LEU A 151 -34.65 -0.33 -47.03
N PRO A 152 -35.91 -0.66 -46.65
CA PRO A 152 -36.32 -2.02 -46.37
C PRO A 152 -36.67 -2.80 -47.64
N ALA A 153 -36.24 -4.05 -47.71
CA ALA A 153 -36.83 -5.05 -48.61
C ALA A 153 -37.13 -6.33 -47.82
N ALA A 154 -38.43 -6.55 -47.64
CA ALA A 154 -39.18 -7.79 -47.41
C ALA A 154 -38.47 -9.05 -46.85
N GLY A 155 -39.06 -9.65 -45.81
CA GLY A 155 -39.00 -11.10 -45.56
C GLY A 155 -38.85 -11.51 -44.10
N GLN A 156 -39.91 -12.09 -43.53
CA GLN A 156 -40.06 -12.79 -42.23
C GLN A 156 -39.05 -13.94 -41.97
N PRO A 157 -39.15 -14.73 -40.86
CA PRO A 157 -39.34 -14.43 -39.42
C PRO A 157 -38.36 -15.25 -38.51
N ALA A 158 -38.54 -15.13 -37.18
CA ALA A 158 -38.37 -16.18 -36.13
C ALA A 158 -37.22 -16.07 -35.10
N LEU A 159 -37.67 -15.96 -33.83
CA LEU A 159 -37.22 -16.69 -32.62
C LEU A 159 -35.80 -16.49 -32.07
N LYS A 160 -35.70 -15.80 -30.91
CA LYS A 160 -35.16 -16.33 -29.63
C LYS A 160 -35.19 -15.23 -28.57
N ALA A 161 -36.16 -15.30 -27.66
CA ALA A 161 -36.34 -14.39 -26.53
C ALA A 161 -36.14 -15.10 -25.18
N ASP A 162 -35.32 -16.16 -25.15
CA ASP A 162 -35.13 -16.99 -23.94
C ASP A 162 -33.77 -16.79 -23.24
N ASP A 163 -32.78 -16.15 -23.86
CA ASP A 163 -31.44 -16.02 -23.26
C ASP A 163 -31.30 -14.84 -22.27
N ALA A 164 -32.21 -13.86 -22.29
CA ALA A 164 -32.13 -12.71 -21.39
C ALA A 164 -32.64 -13.01 -19.97
N ALA A 165 -33.57 -13.97 -19.83
CA ALA A 165 -34.16 -14.32 -18.55
C ALA A 165 -33.22 -15.20 -17.69
N THR A 166 -32.50 -16.13 -18.31
CA THR A 166 -31.55 -17.06 -17.65
C THR A 166 -30.33 -16.36 -17.06
N ASN A 167 -29.74 -15.41 -17.79
CA ASN A 167 -28.59 -14.63 -17.30
C ASN A 167 -28.95 -13.76 -16.06
N ALA A 168 -30.18 -13.24 -16.01
CA ALA A 168 -30.65 -12.45 -14.87
C ALA A 168 -30.88 -13.33 -13.63
N THR A 169 -31.46 -14.52 -13.78
CA THR A 169 -31.66 -15.44 -12.64
C THR A 169 -30.36 -16.06 -12.14
N GLU A 170 -29.39 -16.34 -12.99
CA GLU A 170 -28.06 -16.82 -12.59
C GLU A 170 -27.30 -15.76 -11.77
N SER A 171 -27.31 -14.50 -12.22
CA SER A 171 -26.66 -13.40 -11.47
C SER A 171 -27.24 -13.19 -10.06
N VAL A 172 -28.56 -13.34 -9.91
CA VAL A 172 -29.24 -13.22 -8.61
C VAL A 172 -28.92 -14.40 -7.69
N ASN A 173 -28.73 -15.60 -8.25
CA ASN A 173 -28.35 -16.77 -7.45
C ASN A 173 -26.90 -16.69 -6.97
N ASP A 174 -25.99 -16.20 -7.80
CA ASP A 174 -24.58 -15.97 -7.42
C ASP A 174 -24.45 -14.91 -6.32
N LEU A 175 -25.21 -13.80 -6.42
CA LEU A 175 -25.26 -12.79 -5.38
C LEU A 175 -25.78 -13.36 -4.04
N ARG A 176 -26.77 -14.25 -4.08
CA ARG A 176 -27.29 -14.91 -2.87
C ARG A 176 -26.26 -15.85 -2.24
N LEU A 177 -25.47 -16.55 -3.05
CA LEU A 177 -24.37 -17.39 -2.56
C LEU A 177 -23.29 -16.53 -1.90
N GLN A 178 -22.87 -15.43 -2.54
CA GLN A 178 -21.88 -14.51 -1.98
C GLN A 178 -22.34 -13.88 -0.66
N ILE A 179 -23.61 -13.47 -0.56
CA ILE A 179 -24.16 -12.93 0.70
C ILE A 179 -24.11 -13.99 1.81
N ARG A 180 -24.42 -15.25 1.48
CA ARG A 180 -24.37 -16.35 2.46
C ARG A 180 -22.93 -16.65 2.92
N GLU A 181 -21.98 -16.65 2.00
CA GLU A 181 -20.56 -16.83 2.31
C GLU A 181 -20.02 -15.69 3.16
N LEU A 182 -20.31 -14.43 2.79
CA LEU A 182 -19.93 -13.26 3.58
C LEU A 182 -20.55 -13.27 4.98
N THR A 183 -21.80 -13.72 5.09
CA THR A 183 -22.48 -13.85 6.39
C THR A 183 -21.79 -14.90 7.27
N ASN A 184 -21.46 -16.06 6.70
CA ASN A 184 -20.73 -17.11 7.42
C ASN A 184 -19.33 -16.66 7.82
N ALA A 185 -18.60 -15.98 6.92
CA ALA A 185 -17.28 -15.41 7.22
C ALA A 185 -17.35 -14.36 8.33
N ASN A 186 -18.38 -13.49 8.34
CA ASN A 186 -18.55 -12.51 9.41
C ASN A 186 -18.82 -13.18 10.76
N LEU A 187 -19.59 -14.27 10.77
CA LEU A 187 -19.92 -15.01 11.98
C LEU A 187 -18.68 -15.74 12.54
N ASP A 188 -17.86 -16.32 11.66
CA ASP A 188 -16.59 -16.95 12.05
C ASP A 188 -15.60 -15.93 12.59
N LEU A 189 -15.45 -14.77 11.94
CA LEU A 189 -14.60 -13.67 12.41
C LEU A 189 -15.02 -13.18 13.81
N ARG A 190 -16.33 -13.07 14.07
CA ARG A 190 -16.84 -12.71 15.40
C ARG A 190 -16.51 -13.77 16.44
N SER A 191 -16.60 -15.06 16.08
CA SER A 191 -16.21 -16.15 16.96
C SER A 191 -14.72 -16.09 17.32
N GLN A 192 -13.86 -15.90 16.32
CA GLN A 192 -12.41 -15.76 16.53
C GLN A 192 -12.08 -14.54 17.40
N LEU A 193 -12.76 -13.41 17.20
CA LEU A 193 -12.55 -12.21 18.00
C LEU A 193 -12.96 -12.41 19.47
N ASN A 194 -14.06 -13.12 19.72
CA ASN A 194 -14.48 -13.48 21.07
C ASN A 194 -13.48 -14.42 21.75
N GLU A 195 -12.96 -15.42 21.03
CA GLU A 195 -11.95 -16.33 21.54
C GLU A 195 -10.64 -15.59 21.88
N GLN A 196 -10.17 -14.72 20.99
CA GLN A 196 -9.00 -13.89 21.24
C GLN A 196 -9.21 -12.97 22.45
N SER A 197 -10.37 -12.35 22.58
CA SER A 197 -10.70 -11.50 23.74
C SER A 197 -10.63 -12.30 25.04
N SER A 198 -11.16 -13.52 25.07
CA SER A 198 -11.05 -14.42 26.23
C SER A 198 -9.60 -14.79 26.56
N THR A 199 -8.76 -15.05 25.54
CA THR A 199 -7.34 -15.34 25.78
C THR A 199 -6.59 -14.14 26.35
N ILE A 200 -6.91 -12.92 25.91
CA ILE A 200 -6.32 -11.69 26.44
C ILE A 200 -6.72 -11.49 27.90
N GLU A 201 -7.98 -11.70 28.25
CA GLU A 201 -8.44 -11.62 29.64
C GLU A 201 -7.73 -12.64 30.53
N LYS A 202 -7.57 -13.88 30.07
CA LYS A 202 -6.84 -14.92 30.80
C LYS A 202 -5.38 -14.55 31.02
N LEU A 203 -4.69 -14.08 29.99
CA LEU A 203 -3.29 -13.64 30.08
C LEU A 203 -3.13 -12.43 31.01
N LYS A 204 -4.09 -11.51 31.00
CA LYS A 204 -4.11 -10.38 31.93
C LYS A 204 -4.26 -10.85 33.38
N ALA A 205 -5.16 -11.79 33.64
CA ALA A 205 -5.34 -12.38 34.96
C ALA A 205 -4.09 -13.13 35.43
N GLU A 206 -3.42 -13.88 34.54
CA GLU A 206 -2.14 -14.55 34.86
C GLU A 206 -1.02 -13.54 35.14
N PHE A 207 -0.95 -12.44 34.40
CA PHE A 207 0.05 -11.39 34.64
C PHE A 207 -0.17 -10.64 35.95
N GLU A 208 -1.42 -10.35 36.30
CA GLU A 208 -1.78 -9.79 37.60
C GLU A 208 -1.42 -10.77 38.73
N GLY A 209 -1.72 -12.07 38.58
CA GLY A 209 -1.31 -13.10 39.53
C GLY A 209 0.20 -13.20 39.74
N LEU A 210 0.99 -13.16 38.66
CA LEU A 210 2.46 -13.17 38.74
C LEU A 210 3.02 -11.89 39.39
N ARG A 211 2.38 -10.74 39.18
CA ARG A 211 2.75 -9.48 39.83
C ARG A 211 2.49 -9.55 41.33
N ASP A 212 1.35 -10.11 41.73
CA ASP A 212 0.98 -10.27 43.14
C ASP A 212 1.91 -11.29 43.84
N GLU A 213 2.27 -12.39 43.19
CA GLU A 213 3.27 -13.35 43.70
C GLU A 213 4.65 -12.69 43.89
N LYS A 214 5.10 -11.90 42.91
CA LYS A 214 6.39 -11.19 42.99
C LYS A 214 6.41 -10.15 44.12
N THR A 215 5.29 -9.49 44.39
CA THR A 215 5.19 -8.51 45.48
C THR A 215 5.14 -9.17 46.86
N LEU A 216 4.51 -10.35 46.99
CA LEU A 216 4.52 -11.15 48.21
C LEU A 216 5.90 -11.76 48.53
N GLY A 217 6.69 -12.10 47.51
CA GLY A 217 8.04 -12.68 47.68
C GLY A 217 9.10 -11.72 48.22
N THR A 218 8.85 -10.39 48.17
CA THR A 218 9.80 -9.35 48.61
C THR A 218 9.62 -8.85 50.05
N SER A 219 8.60 -9.31 50.78
CA SER A 219 8.33 -8.87 52.16
C SER A 219 8.86 -9.84 53.22
N LYS A 220 10.18 -10.00 53.31
CA LYS A 220 10.83 -10.58 54.51
C LYS A 220 11.89 -9.61 55.04
N PRO A 221 11.67 -8.92 56.17
CA PRO A 221 12.62 -7.95 56.68
C PRO A 221 13.77 -8.67 57.40
N SER A 222 14.98 -8.56 56.84
CA SER A 222 16.21 -8.97 57.51
C SER A 222 16.56 -7.94 58.58
N SER A 223 16.38 -8.31 59.85
CA SER A 223 16.84 -7.53 61.00
C SER A 223 18.31 -7.84 61.30
N ALA A 224 19.16 -6.81 61.36
CA ALA A 224 20.43 -6.86 62.08
C ALA A 224 20.93 -5.43 62.40
N PRO A 225 21.21 -5.10 63.68
CA PRO A 225 22.01 -3.94 64.04
C PRO A 225 23.39 -4.30 64.62
N LYS A 226 24.41 -3.61 64.06
CA LYS A 226 25.68 -3.08 64.61
C LYS A 226 26.39 -3.78 65.79
N ALA A 227 27.71 -3.98 65.61
CA ALA A 227 28.71 -3.75 66.67
C ALA A 227 30.01 -3.14 66.11
N SER A 228 30.48 -2.10 66.81
CA SER A 228 31.61 -1.21 66.54
C SER A 228 32.98 -1.87 66.74
N ARG A 229 34.00 -1.48 65.95
CA ARG A 229 35.41 -1.73 66.28
C ARG A 229 36.23 -0.44 66.14
N LYS A 230 36.73 0.05 67.28
CA LYS A 230 37.66 1.19 67.41
C LYS A 230 39.05 0.83 66.90
N GLN A 231 39.74 1.84 66.35
CA GLN A 231 41.15 1.88 65.93
C GLN A 231 42.14 1.61 67.08
N ALA A 232 43.33 1.10 66.74
CA ALA A 232 44.62 1.75 67.04
C ALA A 232 45.80 1.00 66.39
N THR A 233 46.68 1.76 65.73
CA THR A 233 48.09 1.48 65.40
C THR A 233 48.83 2.82 65.58
N PRO A 234 50.16 2.88 65.76
CA PRO A 234 51.14 1.80 65.89
C PRO A 234 51.66 1.57 67.33
#